data_AF-A0A093JKY9-F1
#
_entry.id   AF-A0A093JKY9-F1
#
_cell.length_a   1.000
_cell.length_b   1.000
_cell.length_c   1.000
_cell.angle_alpha   90.00
_cell.angle_beta   90.00
_cell.angle_gamma   90.00
#
_symmetry.space_group_name_H-M   'P 1'
#
loop_
_entity.id
_entity.type
_entity.pdbx_description
1 polymer ?
#
loop_
_entity_poly.entity_id
_entity_poly.type
_entity_poly.pdbx_seq_one_letter_code
_entity_poly.pdbx_strand_id
1 'polypeptide(L)'
;RVSAQVARKAADHVTAQTGIKRYVAGAMGPTNRTLSVSPSVERPDYRNITFDELVEAYKEQAKGLLDGGVDILLVETVFDTANAKAALFALQTLFEEEYAPRPIFVSGTIVDKSGRTLSGQTGEAFVISVSHSKPL
;
A
#
# COMPACT_ATOMS: atom_id res chain seq x y z
N ARG A 1 -6.08 -8.56 9.94
CA ARG A 1 -7.36 -9.29 10.03
C ARG A 1 -8.42 -8.62 10.91
N VAL A 2 -8.23 -8.51 12.23
CA VAL A 2 -9.28 -7.99 13.13
C VAL A 2 -9.74 -6.57 12.74
N SER A 3 -8.80 -5.68 12.38
CA SER A 3 -9.13 -4.32 11.92
C SER A 3 -10.12 -4.31 10.74
N ALA A 4 -9.84 -5.11 9.69
CA ALA A 4 -10.73 -5.25 8.54
C ALA A 4 -12.10 -5.83 8.89
N GLN A 5 -12.16 -6.82 9.79
CA GLN A 5 -13.42 -7.42 10.23
C GLN A 5 -14.31 -6.44 11.01
N VAL A 6 -13.69 -5.61 11.86
CA VAL A 6 -14.41 -4.54 12.58
C VAL A 6 -14.98 -3.53 11.59
N ALA A 7 -14.17 -3.08 10.62
CA ALA A 7 -14.63 -2.18 9.58
C ALA A 7 -15.76 -2.79 8.71
N ARG A 8 -15.66 -4.07 8.36
CA ARG A 8 -16.69 -4.80 7.59
C ARG A 8 -18.01 -4.85 8.33
N LYS A 9 -18.01 -5.19 9.62
CA LYS A 9 -19.22 -5.18 10.45
C LYS A 9 -19.91 -3.81 10.46
N ALA A 10 -19.13 -2.74 10.61
CA ALA A 10 -19.68 -1.39 10.59
C ALA A 10 -20.25 -1.04 9.20
N ALA A 11 -19.53 -1.35 8.13
CA ALA A 11 -19.97 -1.09 6.77
C ALA A 11 -21.23 -1.88 6.39
N ASP A 12 -21.36 -3.15 6.83
CA ASP A 12 -22.57 -3.97 6.63
C ASP A 12 -23.75 -3.42 7.41
N HIS A 13 -23.54 -3.00 8.65
CA HIS A 13 -24.58 -2.41 9.48
C HIS A 13 -25.19 -1.15 8.83
N VAL A 14 -24.33 -0.22 8.39
CA VAL A 14 -24.80 1.00 7.73
C VAL A 14 -25.42 0.69 6.36
N THR A 15 -24.90 -0.31 5.63
CA THR A 15 -25.51 -0.79 4.38
C THR A 15 -26.93 -1.29 4.61
N ALA A 16 -27.16 -2.12 5.63
CA ALA A 16 -28.48 -2.62 5.98
C ALA A 16 -29.45 -1.52 6.40
N GLN A 17 -28.96 -0.48 7.10
CA GLN A 17 -29.80 0.63 7.56
C GLN A 17 -30.25 1.57 6.44
N THR A 18 -29.36 1.90 5.49
CA THR A 18 -29.68 2.93 4.48
C THR A 18 -29.88 2.37 3.07
N GLY A 19 -29.67 1.08 2.84
CA GLY A 19 -29.73 0.45 1.51
C GLY A 19 -28.58 0.82 0.55
N ILE A 20 -27.67 1.72 0.94
CA ILE A 20 -26.52 2.14 0.12
C ILE A 20 -25.31 1.27 0.48
N LYS A 21 -24.61 0.70 -0.49
CA LYS A 21 -23.44 -0.16 -0.22
C LYS A 21 -22.27 0.67 0.36
N ARG A 22 -21.64 0.16 1.44
CA ARG A 22 -20.37 0.68 1.98
C ARG A 22 -19.24 -0.30 1.70
N TYR A 23 -18.07 0.27 1.39
CA TYR A 23 -16.87 -0.46 1.06
C TYR A 23 -15.84 -0.36 2.18
N VAL A 24 -15.01 -1.39 2.32
CA VAL A 24 -13.88 -1.41 3.24
C VAL A 24 -12.58 -1.37 2.43
N ALA A 25 -11.77 -0.34 2.65
CA ALA A 25 -10.41 -0.26 2.12
C ALA A 25 -9.41 -0.81 3.15
N GLY A 26 -8.62 -1.79 2.75
CA GLY A 26 -7.51 -2.32 3.52
C GLY A 26 -6.29 -1.42 3.39
N ALA A 27 -6.07 -0.56 4.39
CA ALA A 27 -4.94 0.37 4.42
C ALA A 27 -3.59 -0.35 4.61
N MET A 28 -2.65 -0.01 3.74
CA MET A 28 -1.25 -0.46 3.75
C MET A 28 -0.37 0.78 3.71
N GLY A 29 -0.03 1.29 4.89
CA GLY A 29 0.79 2.47 5.04
C GLY A 29 2.28 2.23 4.74
N PRO A 30 3.07 3.31 4.72
CA PRO A 30 4.50 3.20 4.56
C PRO A 30 5.08 2.69 5.88
N THR A 31 6.01 1.74 5.81
CA THR A 31 6.78 1.34 7.01
C THR A 31 7.67 2.51 7.46
N ASN A 32 8.29 2.41 8.63
CA ASN A 32 9.30 3.37 9.08
C ASN A 32 10.68 3.16 8.44
N ARG A 33 10.80 2.27 7.44
CA ARG A 33 12.05 1.96 6.74
C ARG A 33 11.96 2.39 5.28
N THR A 34 13.08 2.79 4.69
CA THR A 34 13.18 3.30 3.31
C THR A 34 14.09 2.41 2.48
N LEU A 35 13.66 2.07 1.26
CA LEU A 35 14.49 1.39 0.29
C LEU A 35 15.31 2.38 -0.55
N SER A 36 14.77 3.57 -0.83
CA SER A 36 15.43 4.53 -1.72
C SER A 36 16.41 5.45 -0.98
N VAL A 37 16.21 5.68 0.32
CA VAL A 37 16.98 6.65 1.11
C VAL A 37 17.78 5.94 2.20
N SER A 38 19.07 6.26 2.33
CA SER A 38 19.89 5.79 3.45
C SER A 38 19.48 6.50 4.73
N PRO A 39 19.40 5.80 5.89
CA PRO A 39 19.21 6.46 7.17
C PRO A 39 20.45 7.23 7.66
N SER A 40 21.59 7.15 6.95
CA SER A 40 22.83 7.85 7.30
C SER A 40 23.36 8.64 6.11
N VAL A 41 23.57 9.94 6.31
CA VAL A 41 24.16 10.84 5.30
C VAL A 41 25.61 10.44 4.99
N GLU A 42 26.36 9.95 5.98
CA GLU A 42 27.75 9.54 5.84
C GLU A 42 27.92 8.20 5.11
N ARG A 43 26.86 7.37 5.09
CA ARG A 43 26.83 6.08 4.37
C ARG A 43 25.70 6.06 3.34
N PRO A 44 25.85 6.74 2.19
CA PRO A 44 24.78 6.85 1.19
C PRO A 44 24.43 5.50 0.52
N ASP A 45 25.33 4.53 0.58
CA ASP A 45 25.17 3.15 0.10
C ASP A 45 24.32 2.26 1.02
N TYR A 46 24.26 2.59 2.32
CA TYR A 46 23.60 1.75 3.32
C TYR A 46 22.07 1.78 3.22
N ARG A 47 21.42 0.63 3.44
CA ARG A 47 19.96 0.49 3.60
C ARG A 47 19.66 -0.39 4.82
N ASN A 48 18.63 -0.06 5.59
CA ASN A 48 18.23 -0.79 6.81
C ASN A 48 17.13 -1.84 6.58
N ILE A 49 16.72 -2.03 5.33
CA ILE A 49 15.80 -3.07 4.88
C ILE A 49 16.07 -3.39 3.42
N THR A 50 15.76 -4.62 3.03
CA THR A 50 15.81 -5.10 1.65
C THR A 50 14.41 -5.13 1.02
N PHE A 51 14.37 -5.25 -0.31
CA PHE A 51 13.10 -5.34 -1.03
C PHE A 51 12.30 -6.57 -0.60
N ASP A 52 12.95 -7.73 -0.49
CA ASP A 52 12.32 -9.00 -0.14
C ASP A 52 11.75 -8.97 1.29
N GLU A 53 12.46 -8.37 2.25
CA GLU A 53 11.93 -8.20 3.62
C GLU A 53 10.65 -7.36 3.65
N LEU A 54 10.56 -6.32 2.82
CA LEU A 54 9.33 -5.52 2.71
C LEU A 54 8.21 -6.28 1.98
N VAL A 55 8.55 -7.03 0.94
CA VAL A 55 7.57 -7.88 0.23
C VAL A 55 6.94 -8.86 1.22
N GLU A 56 7.73 -9.57 2.02
CA GLU A 56 7.21 -10.52 3.00
C GLU A 56 6.32 -9.85 4.04
N ALA A 57 6.75 -8.71 4.59
CA ALA A 57 5.94 -7.94 5.55
C ALA A 57 4.61 -7.47 4.94
N TYR A 58 4.63 -6.97 3.70
CA TYR A 58 3.43 -6.55 3.00
C TYR A 58 2.54 -7.73 2.61
N LYS A 59 3.09 -8.90 2.23
CA LYS A 59 2.32 -10.12 1.98
C LYS A 59 1.55 -10.52 3.24
N GLU A 60 2.22 -10.56 4.40
CA GLU A 60 1.56 -10.90 5.67
C GLU A 60 0.41 -9.94 6.01
N GLN A 61 0.67 -8.62 5.92
CA GLN A 61 -0.37 -7.61 6.15
C GLN A 61 -1.54 -7.77 5.18
N ALA A 62 -1.25 -7.93 3.88
CA ALA A 62 -2.26 -8.05 2.84
C ALA A 62 -3.12 -9.30 2.99
N LYS A 63 -2.54 -10.48 3.29
CA LYS A 63 -3.30 -11.69 3.62
C LYS A 63 -4.27 -11.42 4.77
N GLY A 64 -3.77 -10.79 5.84
CA GLY A 64 -4.59 -10.43 6.97
C GLY A 64 -5.75 -9.48 6.61
N LEU A 65 -5.58 -8.58 5.65
CA LEU A 65 -6.64 -7.68 5.18
C LEU A 65 -7.64 -8.43 4.28
N LEU A 66 -7.15 -9.22 3.33
CA LEU A 66 -7.96 -10.02 2.40
C LEU A 66 -8.84 -11.04 3.15
N ASP A 67 -8.27 -11.79 4.10
CA ASP A 67 -9.00 -12.69 5.00
C ASP A 67 -10.03 -11.96 5.88
N GLY A 68 -9.80 -10.67 6.10
CA GLY A 68 -10.71 -9.79 6.82
C GLY A 68 -11.90 -9.32 6.00
N GLY A 69 -11.93 -9.59 4.68
CA GLY A 69 -13.03 -9.26 3.78
C GLY A 69 -13.01 -7.81 3.29
N VAL A 70 -11.83 -7.23 3.04
CA VAL A 70 -11.73 -5.91 2.41
C VAL A 70 -12.19 -5.95 0.95
N ASP A 71 -12.82 -4.87 0.50
CA ASP A 71 -13.29 -4.73 -0.88
C ASP A 71 -12.19 -4.18 -1.80
N ILE A 72 -11.31 -3.33 -1.25
CA ILE A 72 -10.24 -2.60 -1.95
C ILE A 72 -8.98 -2.68 -1.09
N LEU A 73 -7.80 -2.72 -1.72
CA LEU A 73 -6.52 -2.54 -1.04
C LEU A 73 -5.99 -1.14 -1.32
N LEU A 74 -5.51 -0.45 -0.29
CA LEU A 74 -5.06 0.94 -0.37
C LEU A 74 -3.61 1.03 0.07
N VAL A 75 -2.69 1.15 -0.89
CA VAL A 75 -1.28 1.47 -0.65
C VAL A 75 -1.19 2.98 -0.48
N GLU A 76 -1.11 3.44 0.77
CA GLU A 76 -1.25 4.86 1.10
C GLU A 76 -0.02 5.50 1.71
N THR A 77 -0.09 6.83 1.80
CA THR A 77 0.94 7.70 2.38
C THR A 77 2.33 7.40 1.83
N VAL A 78 2.42 7.10 0.54
CA VAL A 78 3.68 6.67 -0.08
C VAL A 78 4.64 7.86 -0.15
N PHE A 79 5.67 7.83 0.69
CA PHE A 79 6.80 8.76 0.63
C PHE A 79 8.01 8.17 -0.12
N ASP A 80 8.12 6.83 -0.17
CA ASP A 80 9.15 6.07 -0.89
C ASP A 80 8.48 5.13 -1.89
N THR A 81 8.63 5.43 -3.18
CA THR A 81 8.04 4.66 -4.28
C THR A 81 8.56 3.23 -4.35
N ALA A 82 9.80 2.96 -3.92
CA ALA A 82 10.33 1.59 -3.90
C ALA A 82 9.59 0.72 -2.88
N ASN A 83 9.18 1.29 -1.74
CA ASN A 83 8.32 0.59 -0.77
C ASN A 83 6.95 0.29 -1.36
N ALA A 84 6.35 1.25 -2.06
CA ALA A 84 5.07 1.00 -2.74
C ALA A 84 5.20 -0.10 -3.79
N LYS A 85 6.30 -0.17 -4.54
CA LYS A 85 6.56 -1.29 -5.46
C LYS A 85 6.68 -2.63 -4.74
N ALA A 86 7.29 -2.67 -3.56
CA ALA A 86 7.31 -3.89 -2.74
C ALA A 86 5.90 -4.31 -2.30
N ALA A 87 5.07 -3.37 -1.87
CA ALA A 87 3.67 -3.62 -1.53
C ALA A 87 2.86 -4.12 -2.74
N LEU A 88 3.00 -3.47 -3.90
CA LEU A 88 2.31 -3.84 -5.13
C LEU A 88 2.75 -5.22 -5.65
N PHE A 89 4.05 -5.53 -5.54
CA PHE A 89 4.56 -6.86 -5.86
C PHE A 89 3.97 -7.92 -4.92
N ALA A 90 3.96 -7.67 -3.61
CA ALA A 90 3.34 -8.55 -2.63
C ALA A 90 1.86 -8.84 -2.95
N LEU A 91 1.09 -7.80 -3.30
CA LEU A 91 -0.32 -7.95 -3.71
C LEU A 91 -0.47 -8.79 -4.97
N GLN A 92 0.34 -8.51 -5.99
CA GLN A 92 0.30 -9.26 -7.24
C GLN A 92 0.62 -10.74 -7.02
N THR A 93 1.66 -11.06 -6.24
CA THR A 93 2.01 -12.44 -5.91
C THR A 93 0.86 -13.14 -5.18
N LEU A 94 0.19 -12.48 -4.22
CA LEU A 94 -0.98 -13.06 -3.55
C LEU A 94 -2.15 -13.31 -4.49
N PHE A 95 -2.37 -12.44 -5.48
CA PHE A 95 -3.42 -12.61 -6.48
C PHE A 95 -3.13 -13.74 -7.47
N GLU A 96 -1.86 -14.00 -7.74
CA GLU A 96 -1.43 -15.12 -8.59
C GLU A 96 -1.50 -16.47 -7.85
N GLU A 97 -1.20 -16.47 -6.55
CA GLU A 97 -1.06 -17.70 -5.75
C GLU A 97 -2.35 -18.17 -5.07
N GLU A 98 -3.12 -17.26 -4.46
CA GLU A 98 -4.09 -17.65 -3.40
C GLU A 98 -5.42 -16.88 -3.44
N TYR A 99 -5.44 -15.62 -3.89
CA TYR A 99 -6.60 -14.75 -3.76
C TYR A 99 -7.14 -14.26 -5.10
N ALA A 100 -8.46 -14.12 -5.22
CA ALA A 100 -9.04 -13.37 -6.34
C ALA A 100 -8.61 -11.89 -6.26
N PRO A 101 -8.25 -11.26 -7.39
CA PRO A 101 -7.76 -9.89 -7.40
C PRO A 101 -8.80 -8.89 -6.88
N ARG A 102 -8.32 -7.90 -6.12
CA ARG A 102 -9.11 -6.75 -5.65
C ARG A 102 -8.59 -5.47 -6.29
N PRO A 103 -9.45 -4.45 -6.49
CA PRO A 103 -8.99 -3.13 -6.92
C PRO A 103 -7.95 -2.58 -5.94
N ILE A 104 -6.92 -1.94 -6.49
CA ILE A 104 -5.84 -1.31 -5.71
C ILE A 104 -5.94 0.19 -5.88
N PHE A 105 -5.98 0.91 -4.76
CA PHE A 105 -5.75 2.35 -4.72
C PHE A 105 -4.31 2.63 -4.31
N VAL A 106 -3.71 3.64 -4.91
CA VAL A 106 -2.36 4.08 -4.58
C VAL A 106 -2.38 5.58 -4.28
N SER A 107 -1.93 5.96 -3.08
CA SER A 107 -1.89 7.35 -2.63
C SER A 107 -0.47 7.79 -2.31
N GLY A 108 0.07 8.68 -3.15
CA GLY A 108 1.39 9.29 -2.99
C GLY A 108 1.36 10.51 -2.08
N THR A 109 2.46 10.77 -1.37
CA THR A 109 2.62 11.95 -0.49
C THR A 109 3.66 12.91 -1.05
N ILE A 110 3.23 14.13 -1.34
CA ILE A 110 4.10 15.25 -1.72
C ILE A 110 4.46 16.04 -0.46
N VAL A 111 5.76 16.21 -0.19
CA VAL A 111 6.23 16.68 1.13
C VAL A 111 6.42 18.18 1.22
N ASP A 112 6.51 18.89 0.09
CA ASP A 112 6.70 20.34 0.08
C ASP A 112 6.19 21.00 -1.21
N LYS A 113 6.38 22.32 -1.32
CA LYS A 113 5.99 23.11 -2.49
C LYS A 113 6.79 22.79 -3.76
N SER A 114 7.84 21.98 -3.68
CA SER A 114 8.61 21.55 -4.86
C SER A 114 7.84 20.54 -5.72
N GLY A 115 6.74 19.96 -5.18
CA GLY A 115 5.93 19.00 -5.91
C GLY A 115 6.54 17.59 -5.95
N ARG A 116 7.40 17.26 -4.97
CA ARG A 116 8.12 15.98 -4.90
C ARG A 116 7.76 15.13 -3.68
N THR A 117 7.91 13.82 -3.81
CA THR A 117 7.91 12.87 -2.70
C THR A 117 9.17 13.03 -1.85
N LEU A 118 9.22 12.38 -0.67
CA LEU A 118 10.43 12.34 0.15
C LEU A 118 11.61 11.67 -0.59
N SER A 119 11.32 10.67 -1.44
CA SER A 119 12.29 10.03 -2.32
C SER A 119 12.71 10.89 -3.53
N GLY A 120 12.17 12.11 -3.68
CA GLY A 120 12.56 13.06 -4.71
C GLY A 120 11.84 12.92 -6.05
N GLN A 121 10.85 12.02 -6.18
CA GLN A 121 10.07 11.85 -7.41
C GLN A 121 9.01 12.93 -7.56
N THR A 122 8.77 13.39 -8.80
CA THR A 122 7.60 14.22 -9.13
C THR A 122 6.33 13.35 -9.13
N GLY A 123 5.16 13.99 -9.06
CA GLY A 123 3.88 13.28 -9.17
C GLY A 123 3.74 12.46 -10.45
N GLU A 124 4.17 12.98 -11.60
CA GLU A 124 4.16 12.26 -12.88
C GLU A 124 5.08 11.03 -12.85
N ALA A 125 6.30 11.18 -12.34
CA ALA A 125 7.25 10.08 -12.22
C ALA A 125 6.73 9.00 -11.25
N PHE A 126 6.05 9.41 -10.19
CA PHE A 126 5.38 8.50 -9.25
C PHE A 126 4.31 7.67 -9.96
N VAL A 127 3.39 8.30 -10.68
CA VAL A 127 2.32 7.60 -11.44
C VAL A 127 2.93 6.60 -12.42
N ILE A 128 3.92 7.00 -13.21
CA ILE A 128 4.64 6.10 -14.14
C ILE A 128 5.22 4.89 -13.38
N SER A 129 5.87 5.14 -12.24
CA SER A 129 6.55 4.10 -11.45
C SER A 129 5.60 3.02 -10.91
N VAL A 130 4.32 3.36 -10.66
CA VAL A 130 3.32 2.44 -10.10
C VAL A 130 2.29 1.95 -11.13
N SER A 131 2.24 2.51 -12.33
CA SER A 131 1.22 2.18 -13.35
C SER A 131 1.19 0.71 -13.79
N HIS A 132 2.30 -0.01 -13.63
CA HIS A 132 2.40 -1.43 -13.95
C HIS A 132 1.40 -2.30 -13.13
N SER A 133 1.00 -1.84 -11.94
CA SER A 133 0.04 -2.55 -11.09
C SER A 133 -1.43 -2.27 -11.46
N LYS A 134 -1.69 -1.44 -12.49
CA LYS A 134 -3.04 -1.06 -12.95
C LYS A 134 -3.99 -0.64 -11.82
N PRO A 135 -3.59 0.34 -10.97
CA PRO A 135 -4.46 0.83 -9.90
C PRO A 135 -5.74 1.48 -10.48
N LEU A 136 -6.82 1.51 -9.69
CA LEU A 136 -8.09 2.13 -10.07
C LEU A 136 -7.94 3.65 -10.26
#